data_AF-A0AAU8JDN7-F1
#
_entry.id   AF-A0AAU8JDN7-F1
#
_cell.length_a   1.000
_cell.length_b   1.000
_cell.length_c   1.000
_cell.angle_alpha   90.00
_cell.angle_beta   90.00
_cell.angle_gamma   90.00
#
_symmetry.space_group_name_H-M   'P 1'
#
loop_
_entity.id
_entity.type
_entity.pdbx_description
1 polymer ?
#
loop_
_entity_poly.entity_id
_entity_poly.type
_entity_poly.pdbx_seq_one_letter_code
_entity_poly.pdbx_strand_id
1 'polypeptide(L)'
;MRIYVLLFNARTDNEGIHTLQVGDRNVVLMFESEDDATRYALMLEAQDFGAPTAEAFDSEEIEEFCLSAGYESKLISEGQLELPPQTNVDSPDWSPDRTPGSAGSAESEERTMSESELDRIRRQLEGLL
;
A
#
# COMPACT_ATOMS: atom_id res chain seq x y z
N MET A 1 16.41 -17.37 -6.77
CA MET A 1 15.50 -17.48 -7.94
C MET A 1 14.89 -16.11 -8.17
N ARG A 2 14.73 -15.62 -9.41
CA ARG A 2 14.11 -14.30 -9.60
C ARG A 2 12.61 -14.36 -9.25
N ILE A 3 12.18 -13.46 -8.39
CA ILE A 3 10.78 -13.21 -8.05
C ILE A 3 10.49 -11.71 -8.12
N TYR A 4 9.22 -11.34 -8.01
CA TYR A 4 8.75 -9.96 -8.00
C TYR A 4 7.99 -9.70 -6.71
N VAL A 5 8.29 -8.60 -6.03
CA VAL A 5 7.54 -8.11 -4.87
C VAL A 5 7.01 -6.71 -5.16
N LEU A 6 6.07 -6.25 -4.35
CA LEU A 6 5.46 -4.94 -4.49
C LEU A 6 6.08 -3.96 -3.49
N LEU A 7 6.59 -2.84 -3.99
CA LEU A 7 7.19 -1.77 -3.20
C LEU A 7 6.41 -0.47 -3.36
N PHE A 8 6.15 0.22 -2.25
CA PHE A 8 5.72 1.61 -2.23
C PHE A 8 6.94 2.53 -2.20
N ASN A 9 6.82 3.68 -2.89
CA ASN A 9 7.88 4.69 -2.99
C ASN A 9 9.23 4.10 -3.42
N ALA A 10 9.21 3.16 -4.37
CA ALA A 10 10.41 2.49 -4.85
C ALA A 10 11.48 3.50 -5.29
N ARG A 11 12.75 3.22 -4.94
CA ARG A 11 13.92 4.04 -5.29
C ARG A 11 13.93 5.43 -4.63
N THR A 12 13.31 5.55 -3.46
CA THR A 12 13.34 6.74 -2.61
C THR A 12 13.84 6.41 -1.21
N ASP A 13 14.10 7.44 -0.40
CA ASP A 13 14.51 7.25 1.01
C ASP A 13 13.39 6.71 1.92
N ASN A 14 12.13 6.68 1.43
CA ASN A 14 10.96 6.18 2.17
C ASN A 14 10.33 4.95 1.49
N GLU A 15 11.18 4.05 0.99
CA GLU A 15 10.76 2.80 0.36
C GLU A 15 10.14 1.85 1.41
N GLY A 16 9.06 1.18 1.03
CA GLY A 16 8.37 0.21 1.89
C GLY A 16 7.86 -0.99 1.12
N ILE A 17 8.08 -2.20 1.63
CA ILE A 17 7.56 -3.43 1.04
C ILE A 17 6.09 -3.65 1.41
N HIS A 18 5.26 -3.99 0.44
CA HIS A 18 3.86 -4.32 0.66
C HIS A 18 3.72 -5.67 1.38
N THR A 19 2.95 -5.69 2.46
CA THR A 19 2.61 -6.89 3.22
C THR A 19 1.10 -7.04 3.37
N LEU A 20 0.62 -8.28 3.35
CA LEU A 20 -0.74 -8.62 3.76
C LEU A 20 -0.76 -8.97 5.25
N GLN A 21 -1.69 -8.37 5.99
CA GLN A 21 -1.93 -8.75 7.37
C GLN A 21 -2.91 -9.92 7.44
N VAL A 22 -2.46 -11.07 7.93
CA VAL A 22 -3.27 -12.28 8.12
C VAL A 22 -3.25 -12.65 9.60
N GLY A 23 -4.26 -12.17 10.34
CA GLY A 23 -4.27 -12.25 11.79
C GLY A 23 -3.25 -11.29 12.40
N ASP A 24 -2.30 -11.83 13.16
CA ASP A 24 -1.19 -11.11 13.79
C ASP A 24 0.12 -11.15 12.98
N ARG A 25 0.07 -11.71 11.76
CA ARG A 25 1.25 -11.95 10.92
C ARG A 25 1.22 -11.08 9.67
N ASN A 26 2.38 -10.57 9.30
CA ASN A 26 2.60 -9.86 8.03
C ASN A 26 3.18 -10.82 7.01
N VAL A 27 2.57 -10.89 5.83
CA VAL A 27 2.92 -11.81 4.75
C VAL A 27 3.36 -11.01 3.53
N VAL A 28 4.59 -11.21 3.08
CA VAL A 28 5.08 -10.69 1.80
C VAL A 28 4.67 -11.65 0.68
N LEU A 29 4.06 -11.13 -0.38
CA LEU A 29 3.77 -11.91 -1.58
C LEU A 29 4.97 -11.85 -2.54
N MET A 30 5.48 -13.02 -2.91
CA MET A 30 6.56 -13.18 -3.89
C MET A 30 5.96 -13.80 -5.16
N PHE A 31 5.90 -13.05 -6.25
CA PHE A 31 5.34 -13.52 -7.51
C PHE A 31 6.45 -14.07 -8.41
N GLU A 32 6.22 -15.23 -9.05
CA GLU A 32 7.14 -15.72 -10.08
C GLU A 32 7.08 -14.89 -11.37
N SER A 33 5.94 -14.22 -11.63
CA SER A 33 5.67 -13.42 -12.82
C SER A 33 5.51 -11.92 -12.50
N GLU A 34 6.18 -11.08 -13.28
CA GLU A 34 6.08 -9.61 -13.22
C GLU A 34 4.66 -9.14 -13.58
N ASP A 35 4.04 -9.78 -14.57
CA ASP A 35 2.69 -9.46 -15.03
C ASP A 35 1.66 -9.72 -13.92
N ASP A 36 1.84 -10.80 -13.15
CA ASP A 36 0.98 -11.13 -12.02
C ASP A 36 1.15 -10.13 -10.87
N ALA A 37 2.39 -9.76 -10.54
CA ALA A 37 2.68 -8.72 -9.55
C ALA A 37 2.06 -7.38 -9.97
N THR A 38 2.26 -6.96 -11.22
CA THR A 38 1.73 -5.71 -11.77
C THR A 38 0.20 -5.70 -11.75
N ARG A 39 -0.44 -6.81 -12.10
CA ARG A 39 -1.89 -6.95 -12.01
C ARG A 39 -2.39 -6.83 -10.57
N TYR A 40 -1.67 -7.41 -9.62
CA TYR A 40 -1.98 -7.26 -8.20
C TYR A 40 -1.85 -5.81 -7.73
N ALA A 41 -0.79 -5.11 -8.14
CA ALA A 41 -0.59 -3.69 -7.84
C ALA A 41 -1.74 -2.82 -8.36
N LEU A 42 -2.22 -3.05 -9.58
CA LEU A 42 -3.39 -2.34 -10.13
C LEU A 42 -4.66 -2.57 -9.29
N MET A 43 -4.84 -3.77 -8.73
CA MET A 43 -5.97 -4.06 -7.85
C MET A 43 -5.88 -3.36 -6.49
N LEU A 44 -4.65 -3.12 -5.99
CA LEU A 44 -4.42 -2.32 -4.77
C LEU A 44 -4.71 -0.84 -5.04
N GLU A 45 -4.25 -0.31 -6.17
CA GLU A 45 -4.52 1.07 -6.58
C GLU A 45 -6.02 1.32 -6.75
N ALA A 46 -6.75 0.37 -7.35
CA ALA A 46 -8.20 0.45 -7.47
C ALA A 46 -8.96 0.44 -6.13
N GLN A 47 -8.30 0.11 -5.03
CA GLN A 47 -8.82 0.15 -3.66
C GLN A 47 -8.26 1.33 -2.86
N ASP A 48 -7.74 2.34 -3.55
CA ASP A 48 -7.12 3.54 -2.97
C ASP A 48 -5.97 3.22 -1.98
N PHE A 49 -5.31 2.06 -2.12
CA PHE A 49 -4.19 1.63 -1.25
C PHE A 49 -2.82 2.07 -1.77
N GLY A 50 -2.80 3.10 -2.62
CA GLY A 50 -1.60 3.58 -3.31
C GLY A 50 -1.23 2.77 -4.56
N ALA A 51 -0.16 3.19 -5.23
CA ALA A 51 0.33 2.58 -6.46
C ALA A 51 1.70 1.92 -6.23
N PRO A 52 1.75 0.68 -5.70
CA PRO A 52 3.02 0.00 -5.52
C PRO A 52 3.61 -0.41 -6.89
N THR A 53 4.92 -0.48 -6.95
CA THR A 53 5.67 -0.90 -8.15
C THR A 53 6.15 -2.34 -7.97
N ALA A 54 5.98 -3.17 -9.00
CA ALA A 54 6.59 -4.50 -9.03
C ALA A 54 8.09 -4.37 -9.29
N GLU A 55 8.91 -4.90 -8.38
CA GLU A 55 10.36 -4.85 -8.48
C GLU A 55 10.94 -6.27 -8.33
N ALA A 56 11.99 -6.55 -9.10
CA ALA A 56 12.59 -7.87 -9.21
C ALA A 56 13.67 -8.07 -8.15
N PHE A 57 13.59 -9.18 -7.41
CA PHE A 57 14.56 -9.55 -6.38
C PHE A 57 14.97 -11.02 -6.52
N ASP A 58 16.04 -11.40 -5.83
CA ASP A 58 16.27 -12.82 -5.56
C ASP A 58 15.37 -13.29 -4.41
N SER A 59 14.76 -14.46 -4.57
CA SER A 59 13.94 -15.12 -3.56
C SER A 59 14.66 -15.28 -2.22
N GLU A 60 15.95 -15.64 -2.24
CA GLU A 60 16.73 -15.85 -1.01
C GLU A 60 16.88 -14.53 -0.22
N GLU A 61 17.03 -13.40 -0.91
CA GLU A 61 17.13 -12.08 -0.30
C GLU A 61 15.83 -11.67 0.39
N ILE A 62 14.69 -11.90 -0.26
CA ILE A 62 13.38 -11.60 0.33
C ILE A 62 13.06 -12.54 1.50
N GLU A 63 13.42 -13.82 1.39
CA GLU A 63 13.24 -14.78 2.48
C GLU A 63 14.07 -14.42 3.72
N GLU A 64 15.33 -14.03 3.53
CA GLU A 64 16.20 -13.55 4.62
C GLU A 64 15.66 -12.26 5.25
N PHE A 65 15.22 -11.30 4.41
CA PHE A 65 14.56 -10.09 4.89
C PHE A 65 13.33 -10.42 5.75
N CYS A 66 12.44 -11.29 5.25
CA CYS A 66 11.23 -11.69 5.97
C CYS A 66 11.57 -12.33 7.31
N LEU A 67 12.54 -13.26 7.34
CA LEU A 67 13.00 -13.90 8.57
C LEU A 67 13.53 -12.89 9.59
N SER A 68 14.33 -11.92 9.14
CA SER A 68 14.91 -10.89 10.01
C SER A 68 13.86 -9.92 10.59
N ALA A 69 12.80 -9.64 9.82
CA ALA A 69 11.70 -8.75 10.21
C ALA A 69 10.57 -9.47 10.96
N GLY A 70 10.60 -10.80 11.04
CA GLY A 70 9.52 -11.61 11.61
C GLY A 70 8.28 -11.70 10.71
N TYR A 71 8.46 -11.51 9.41
CA TYR A 71 7.41 -11.66 8.39
C TYR A 71 7.39 -13.08 7.84
N GLU A 72 6.25 -13.48 7.30
CA GLU A 72 6.13 -14.67 6.47
C GLU A 72 6.25 -14.29 5.00
N SER A 73 6.72 -15.21 4.17
CA SER A 73 6.70 -15.06 2.71
C SER A 73 5.76 -16.10 2.10
N LYS A 74 5.04 -15.71 1.04
CA LYS A 74 4.18 -16.61 0.26
C LYS A 74 4.56 -16.50 -1.21
N LEU A 75 5.03 -17.60 -1.79
CA LEU A 75 5.30 -17.70 -3.23
C LEU A 75 3.99 -17.88 -4.00
N ILE A 76 3.81 -17.09 -5.05
CA ILE A 76 2.67 -17.11 -5.96
C ILE A 76 3.18 -17.58 -7.31
N SER A 77 2.71 -18.74 -7.76
CA SER A 77 3.15 -19.30 -9.03
C SER A 77 2.60 -18.51 -10.22
N GLU A 78 3.32 -18.55 -11.34
CA GLU A 78 2.89 -17.90 -12.58
C GLU A 78 1.46 -18.32 -12.97
N GLY A 79 0.62 -17.34 -13.27
CA GLY A 79 -0.78 -17.52 -13.64
C GLY A 79 -1.74 -17.78 -12.47
N GLN A 80 -1.24 -17.90 -11.24
CA GLN A 80 -2.09 -17.99 -10.06
C GLN A 80 -2.76 -16.65 -9.77
N LEU A 81 -4.09 -16.65 -9.71
CA LEU A 81 -4.85 -15.45 -9.37
C LEU A 81 -4.89 -15.28 -7.84
N GLU A 82 -4.18 -14.28 -7.34
CA GLU A 82 -4.32 -13.77 -5.98
C GLU A 82 -5.09 -12.46 -6.00
N LEU A 83 -6.04 -12.31 -5.07
CA LEU A 83 -6.83 -11.09 -4.93
C LEU A 83 -6.47 -10.39 -3.62
N PRO A 84 -6.25 -9.07 -3.63
CA PRO A 84 -6.13 -8.31 -2.39
C PRO A 84 -7.39 -8.42 -1.52
N PRO A 85 -7.23 -8.43 -0.18
CA PRO A 85 -8.37 -8.41 0.73
C PRO A 85 -9.20 -7.14 0.52
N GLN A 86 -10.51 -7.25 0.72
CA GLN A 86 -11.47 -6.14 0.55
C GLN A 86 -11.40 -5.09 1.68
N THR A 87 -10.63 -5.38 2.74
CA THR A 87 -10.46 -4.49 3.89
C THR A 87 -8.98 -4.23 4.07
N ASN A 88 -8.61 -2.97 3.88
CA ASN A 88 -7.27 -2.45 4.06
C ASN A 88 -7.09 -1.99 5.51
N VAL A 89 -5.84 -1.97 6.01
CA VAL A 89 -5.54 -1.39 7.32
C VAL A 89 -5.64 0.14 7.26
N ASP A 90 -6.25 0.76 8.27
CA ASP A 90 -6.53 2.21 8.29
C ASP A 90 -5.26 3.09 8.27
N SER A 91 -4.10 2.57 8.69
CA SER A 91 -2.85 3.33 8.78
C SER A 91 -1.63 2.45 8.52
N PRO A 92 -1.34 2.15 7.24
CA PRO A 92 -0.20 1.32 6.89
C PRO A 92 1.13 2.01 7.22
N ASP A 93 2.13 1.21 7.58
CA ASP A 93 3.45 1.69 8.04
C ASP A 93 4.19 2.54 7.01
N TRP A 94 3.88 2.40 5.71
CA TRP A 94 4.53 3.11 4.61
C TRP A 94 3.96 4.52 4.35
N SER A 95 2.83 4.89 4.97
CA SER A 95 2.14 6.15 4.68
C SER A 95 3.04 7.36 5.00
N PRO A 96 3.18 8.33 4.07
CA PRO A 96 4.06 9.50 4.25
C PRO A 96 3.63 10.43 5.39
N ASP A 97 2.40 10.30 5.91
CA ASP A 97 1.88 11.12 7.01
C ASP A 97 2.29 10.62 8.41
N ARG A 98 3.04 9.51 8.50
CA ARG A 98 3.45 8.94 9.79
C ARG A 98 4.63 9.73 10.37
N THR A 99 4.33 10.61 11.32
CA THR A 99 5.37 11.19 12.20
C THR A 99 5.84 10.12 13.21
N PRO A 100 7.15 9.85 13.36
CA PRO A 100 7.65 8.91 14.35
C PRO A 100 7.39 9.45 15.76
N GLY A 101 6.32 8.99 16.41
CA GLY A 101 5.94 9.42 17.76
C GLY A 101 4.46 9.38 18.11
N SER A 102 3.54 9.20 17.16
CA SER A 102 2.10 9.13 17.47
C SER A 102 1.67 7.71 17.88
N ALA A 103 2.05 7.30 19.09
CA ALA A 103 1.35 6.25 19.79
C ALA A 103 0.08 6.85 20.41
N GLY A 104 -1.04 6.72 19.69
CA GLY A 104 -2.38 6.82 20.26
C GLY A 104 -3.05 8.19 20.19
N SER A 105 -3.85 8.39 19.14
CA SER A 105 -5.16 9.04 19.23
C SER A 105 -5.94 8.72 17.97
N ALA A 106 -6.97 7.88 18.13
CA ALA A 106 -8.03 7.74 17.15
C ALA A 106 -8.80 9.06 17.09
N GLU A 107 -8.51 9.89 16.09
CA GLU A 107 -9.39 10.97 15.66
C GLU A 107 -9.45 10.94 14.13
N SER A 108 -10.52 10.32 13.62
CA SER A 108 -10.96 10.44 12.24
C SER A 108 -11.29 11.90 11.97
N GLU A 109 -10.33 12.67 11.47
CA GLU A 109 -10.62 13.93 10.79
C GLU A 109 -11.02 13.63 9.35
N GLU A 110 -12.23 13.07 9.19
CA GLU A 110 -13.00 13.30 7.97
C GLU A 110 -13.12 14.82 7.82
N ARG A 111 -12.40 15.39 6.84
CA ARG A 111 -12.50 16.81 6.48
C ARG A 111 -13.92 17.10 5.98
N THR A 112 -14.85 17.25 6.92
CA THR A 112 -16.17 17.78 6.68
C THR A 112 -15.95 19.25 6.37
N MET A 113 -15.84 19.60 5.08
CA MET A 113 -15.79 20.98 4.64
C MET A 113 -16.99 21.72 5.25
N SER A 114 -16.70 22.75 6.05
CA SER A 114 -17.73 23.55 6.71
C SER A 114 -18.68 24.17 5.68
N GLU A 115 -19.98 24.29 6.01
CA GLU A 115 -20.98 24.91 5.12
C GLU A 115 -20.55 26.31 4.65
N SER A 116 -19.78 27.03 5.48
CA SER A 116 -19.23 28.34 5.16
C SER A 116 -18.13 28.31 4.09
N GLU A 117 -17.43 27.18 3.91
CA GLU A 117 -16.49 26.94 2.81
C GLU A 117 -17.22 26.63 1.50
N LEU A 118 -18.27 25.82 1.55
CA LEU A 118 -19.11 25.51 0.39
C LEU A 118 -19.78 26.78 -0.17
N ASP A 119 -20.27 27.66 0.69
CA ASP A 119 -20.89 28.94 0.29
C ASP A 119 -19.89 29.90 -0.37
N ARG A 120 -18.62 29.90 0.08
CA ARG A 120 -17.55 30.71 -0.54
C ARG A 120 -17.25 30.22 -1.96
N ILE A 121 -17.15 28.90 -2.15
CA ILE A 121 -16.87 28.30 -3.46
C ILE A 121 -18.00 28.59 -4.44
N ARG A 122 -19.26 28.46 -3.99
CA ARG A 122 -20.45 28.75 -4.81
C ARG A 122 -20.47 30.19 -5.32
N ARG A 123 -20.18 31.15 -4.43
CA ARG A 123 -20.19 32.58 -4.78
C ARG A 123 -19.07 32.96 -5.75
N GLN A 124 -17.95 32.26 -5.72
CA GLN A 124 -16.82 32.49 -6.61
C GLN A 124 -17.10 32.02 -8.05
N LEU A 125 -17.92 30.98 -8.22
CA LEU A 125 -18.33 30.45 -9.53
C LEU A 125 -19.43 31.29 -10.21
N GLU A 126 -20.28 31.96 -9.44
CA GLU A 126 -21.33 32.84 -9.96
C GLU A 126 -20.81 34.19 -10.52
N GLY A 127 -19.54 34.53 -10.27
CA GLY A 127 -18.90 35.76 -10.77
C GLY A 127 -18.19 35.64 -12.13
N LEU A 128 -18.31 34.48 -12.80
CA LEU A 128 -17.62 34.16 -14.06
C LEU A 128 -18.55 34.09 -15.28
N LEU A 129 -19.74 34.71 -15.20
CA LEU A 129 -20.72 34.84 -16.30
C LEU A 129 -21.05 36.31 -16.59
#